data_AF-A0A4Q9JT26-F1
#
_entry.id   AF-A0A4Q9JT26-F1
#
_cell.length_a   1.000
_cell.length_b   1.000
_cell.length_c   1.000
_cell.angle_alpha   90.00
_cell.angle_beta   90.00
_cell.angle_gamma   90.00
#
_symmetry.space_group_name_H-M   'P 1'
#
loop_
_entity.id
_entity.type
_entity.pdbx_description
1 polymer ?
#
loop_
_entity_poly.entity_id
_entity_poly.type
_entity_poly.pdbx_seq_one_letter_code
_entity_poly.pdbx_strand_id
1 'polypeptide(L)'
;MLCIMAKKLIIAKVKNSYKMIEDDEVLKAYFMEAFYYILSKCVPSVLLKNVEQGEKVFRQVRNNHFLIIPDEPDFDNEKEHLMIDETLSFAVINYVCYLITRCEEKDFLALCDKIIHEYIANDGKELDDERTWL
;
A
#
# COMPACT_ATOMS: atom_id res chain seq x y z
N MET A 1 -1.65 -2.41 9.74
CA MET A 1 -2.28 -1.16 10.22
C MET A 1 -3.80 -1.25 10.10
N LEU A 2 -4.57 -0.88 11.13
CA LEU A 2 -6.03 -0.79 11.04
C LEU A 2 -6.47 0.32 10.05
N CYS A 3 -7.46 0.06 9.20
CA CYS A 3 -7.98 1.01 8.21
C CYS A 3 -8.42 2.33 8.87
N ILE A 4 -9.13 2.23 10.00
CA ILE A 4 -9.57 3.39 10.80
C ILE A 4 -8.38 4.21 11.33
N MET A 5 -7.28 3.56 11.73
CA MET A 5 -6.09 4.25 12.20
C MET A 5 -5.35 4.95 11.06
N ALA A 6 -5.25 4.30 9.90
CA ALA A 6 -4.66 4.90 8.70
C ALA A 6 -5.41 6.18 8.29
N LYS A 7 -6.75 6.13 8.26
CA LYS A 7 -7.61 7.29 8.00
C LYS A 7 -7.34 8.43 8.99
N LYS A 8 -7.26 8.14 10.30
CA LYS A 8 -6.95 9.15 11.33
C LYS A 8 -5.57 9.79 11.13
N LEU A 9 -4.56 9.00 10.77
CA LEU A 9 -3.21 9.51 10.53
C LEU A 9 -3.15 10.42 9.30
N ILE A 10 -3.86 10.08 8.23
CA ILE A 10 -3.99 10.92 7.03
C ILE A 10 -4.62 12.26 7.40
N ILE A 11 -5.79 12.24 8.05
CA ILE A 11 -6.48 13.46 8.50
C ILE A 11 -5.55 14.36 9.33
N ALA A 12 -4.77 13.77 10.23
CA ALA A 12 -3.82 14.51 11.06
C ALA A 12 -2.68 15.13 10.23
N LYS A 13 -2.13 14.39 9.27
CA LYS A 13 -1.00 14.82 8.42
C LYS A 13 -1.37 15.96 7.47
N VAL A 14 -2.56 15.89 6.88
CA VAL A 14 -3.00 16.86 5.87
C VAL A 14 -4.06 17.82 6.41
N LYS A 15 -4.16 18.04 7.72
CA LYS A 15 -5.25 18.80 8.37
C LYS A 15 -5.62 20.15 7.70
N ASN A 16 -4.65 20.86 7.12
CA ASN A 16 -4.89 22.12 6.40
C ASN A 16 -5.40 21.92 4.97
N SER A 17 -5.01 20.82 4.31
CA SER A 17 -5.34 20.45 2.93
C SER A 17 -6.54 19.47 2.85
N TYR A 18 -6.87 18.80 3.96
CA TYR A 18 -7.90 17.76 4.09
C TYR A 18 -9.33 18.32 3.98
N LYS A 19 -9.52 19.64 4.08
CA LYS A 19 -10.83 20.29 3.89
C LYS A 19 -11.46 20.03 2.51
N MET A 20 -10.73 19.36 1.61
CA MET A 20 -11.13 18.99 0.25
C MET A 20 -11.55 17.52 0.10
N ILE A 21 -11.49 16.68 1.15
CA ILE A 21 -12.01 15.30 1.09
C ILE A 21 -13.36 15.27 1.79
N GLU A 22 -14.41 15.27 0.99
CA GLU A 22 -15.80 15.29 1.49
C GLU A 22 -16.43 13.89 1.52
N ASP A 23 -15.74 12.85 1.03
CA ASP A 23 -16.31 11.49 0.89
C ASP A 23 -15.26 10.39 1.14
N ASP A 24 -15.68 9.37 1.88
CA ASP A 24 -14.91 8.15 2.14
C ASP A 24 -14.64 7.38 0.85
N GLU A 25 -15.53 7.43 -0.14
CA GLU A 25 -15.33 6.79 -1.44
C GLU A 25 -14.13 7.37 -2.20
N VAL A 26 -13.94 8.70 -2.13
CA VAL A 26 -12.76 9.36 -2.71
C VAL A 26 -11.49 8.94 -1.96
N LEU A 27 -11.56 8.83 -0.64
CA LEU A 27 -10.43 8.39 0.16
C LEU A 27 -10.04 6.95 -0.17
N LYS A 28 -11.01 6.04 -0.27
CA LYS A 28 -10.81 4.65 -0.71
C LYS A 28 -10.15 4.58 -2.08
N ALA A 29 -10.60 5.39 -3.04
CA ALA A 29 -9.96 5.48 -4.36
C ALA A 29 -8.48 5.90 -4.28
N TYR A 30 -8.13 6.86 -3.42
CA TYR A 30 -6.73 7.24 -3.20
C TYR A 30 -5.91 6.14 -2.53
N PHE A 31 -6.50 5.36 -1.62
CA PHE A 31 -5.84 4.17 -1.08
C PHE A 31 -5.56 3.14 -2.17
N MET A 32 -6.52 2.89 -3.07
CA MET A 32 -6.33 1.98 -4.20
C MET A 32 -5.21 2.47 -5.13
N GLU A 33 -5.17 3.76 -5.45
CA GLU A 33 -4.09 4.33 -6.25
C GLU A 33 -2.72 4.20 -5.55
N ALA A 34 -2.67 4.40 -4.23
CA ALA A 34 -1.46 4.19 -3.44
C ALA A 34 -1.01 2.72 -3.44
N PHE A 35 -1.93 1.76 -3.35
CA PHE A 35 -1.62 0.35 -3.48
C PHE A 35 -1.01 0.02 -4.85
N TYR A 36 -1.62 0.50 -5.94
CA TYR A 36 -1.07 0.28 -7.28
C TYR A 36 0.32 0.91 -7.46
N TYR A 37 0.52 2.11 -6.92
CA TYR A 37 1.84 2.76 -6.93
C TYR A 37 2.90 1.88 -6.27
N ILE A 38 2.61 1.37 -5.07
CA ILE A 38 3.56 0.53 -4.32
C ILE A 38 3.81 -0.81 -5.03
N LEU A 39 2.77 -1.48 -5.50
CA LEU A 39 2.88 -2.76 -6.22
C LEU A 39 3.67 -2.67 -7.53
N SER A 40 3.68 -1.48 -8.15
CA SER A 40 4.52 -1.21 -9.32
C SER A 40 6.01 -1.10 -9.00
N LYS A 41 6.36 -0.88 -7.72
CA LYS A 41 7.72 -0.57 -7.27
C LYS A 41 8.39 -1.66 -6.43
N CYS A 42 7.62 -2.44 -5.68
CA CYS A 42 8.16 -3.53 -4.86
C CYS A 42 7.29 -4.79 -4.94
N VAL A 43 7.64 -5.79 -4.14
CA VAL A 43 6.91 -7.06 -4.01
C VAL A 43 6.51 -7.20 -2.54
N PRO A 44 5.31 -6.74 -2.14
CA PRO A 44 4.82 -6.91 -0.78
C PRO A 44 4.54 -8.38 -0.47
N SER A 45 5.13 -8.91 0.60
CA SER A 45 5.04 -10.31 1.01
C SER A 45 3.61 -10.75 1.30
N VAL A 46 2.82 -9.89 1.94
CA VAL A 46 1.40 -10.18 2.27
C VAL A 46 0.58 -10.47 1.00
N LEU A 47 0.95 -9.86 -0.11
CA LEU A 47 0.24 -9.91 -1.40
C LEU A 47 0.88 -10.88 -2.39
N LEU A 48 1.99 -11.52 -2.03
CA LEU A 48 2.64 -12.53 -2.84
C LEU A 48 1.97 -13.88 -2.61
N LYS A 49 1.38 -14.45 -3.67
CA LYS A 49 0.63 -15.70 -3.61
C LYS A 49 1.05 -16.65 -4.71
N ASN A 50 0.99 -17.95 -4.40
CA ASN A 50 0.90 -19.00 -5.41
C ASN A 50 -0.59 -19.13 -5.76
N VAL A 51 -1.01 -18.56 -6.88
CA VAL A 51 -2.44 -18.24 -7.10
C VAL A 51 -3.28 -19.49 -7.37
N GLU A 52 -4.36 -19.65 -6.61
CA GLU A 52 -5.52 -20.49 -6.92
C GLU A 52 -6.64 -19.67 -7.61
N GLN A 53 -7.63 -20.32 -8.22
CA GLN A 53 -8.72 -19.67 -8.96
C GLN A 53 -9.51 -18.66 -8.09
N GLY A 54 -9.55 -17.39 -8.51
CA GLY A 54 -10.52 -16.41 -8.00
C GLY A 54 -9.94 -15.06 -7.54
N GLU A 55 -8.65 -14.97 -7.25
CA GLU A 55 -8.01 -13.71 -6.84
C GLU A 55 -7.73 -12.78 -8.03
N LYS A 56 -7.93 -11.47 -7.84
CA LYS A 56 -7.57 -10.47 -8.86
C LYS A 56 -6.06 -10.29 -8.87
N VAL A 57 -5.41 -10.75 -9.94
CA VAL A 57 -3.96 -10.64 -10.11
C VAL A 57 -3.57 -9.26 -10.61
N PHE A 58 -2.59 -8.63 -9.96
CA PHE A 58 -1.95 -7.40 -10.41
C PHE A 58 -0.86 -7.70 -11.45
N ARG A 59 0.13 -8.54 -11.09
CA ARG A 59 1.20 -8.99 -12.00
C ARG A 59 1.82 -10.30 -11.55
N GLN A 60 2.37 -11.06 -12.49
CA GLN A 60 3.25 -12.18 -12.19
C GLN A 60 4.63 -11.66 -11.76
N VAL A 61 5.19 -12.23 -10.69
CA VAL A 61 6.53 -11.86 -10.21
C VAL A 61 7.57 -12.86 -10.71
N ARG A 62 7.34 -14.16 -10.49
CA ARG A 62 8.25 -15.24 -10.89
C ARG A 62 7.55 -16.60 -10.84
N ASN A 63 7.73 -17.44 -11.86
CA ASN A 63 7.17 -18.79 -11.89
C ASN A 63 5.67 -18.78 -11.49
N ASN A 64 5.27 -19.57 -10.50
CA ASN A 64 3.89 -19.65 -10.02
C ASN A 64 3.51 -18.58 -8.98
N HIS A 65 4.37 -17.58 -8.74
CA HIS A 65 4.13 -16.50 -7.78
C HIS A 65 3.62 -15.23 -8.46
N PHE A 66 2.55 -14.68 -7.90
CA PHE A 66 1.87 -13.49 -8.39
C PHE A 66 1.63 -12.50 -7.25
N LEU A 67 1.58 -11.22 -7.59
CA LEU A 67 1.02 -10.20 -6.73
C LEU A 67 -0.46 -10.06 -7.00
N ILE A 68 -1.27 -10.14 -5.96
CA ILE A 68 -2.70 -9.85 -6.01
C ILE A 68 -2.98 -8.39 -5.73
N ILE A 69 -4.14 -7.93 -6.19
CA ILE A 69 -4.66 -6.60 -5.90
C ILE A 69 -5.25 -6.62 -4.49
N PRO A 70 -4.84 -5.72 -3.59
CA PRO A 70 -5.44 -5.53 -2.27
C PRO A 70 -6.94 -5.28 -2.36
N ASP A 71 -7.66 -5.68 -1.31
CA ASP A 71 -9.03 -5.25 -1.14
C ASP A 71 -9.10 -3.75 -0.84
N GLU A 72 -10.22 -3.14 -1.22
CA GLU A 72 -10.51 -1.76 -0.88
C GLU A 72 -10.65 -1.61 0.65
N PRO A 73 -10.07 -0.56 1.26
CA PRO A 73 -10.17 -0.40 2.70
C PRO A 73 -11.60 -0.18 3.19
N ASP A 74 -12.04 -0.97 4.17
CA ASP A 74 -13.25 -0.70 4.94
C ASP A 74 -12.95 0.20 6.14
N PHE A 75 -13.52 1.41 6.15
CA PHE A 75 -13.38 2.36 7.26
C PHE A 75 -14.46 2.20 8.34
N ASP A 76 -15.49 1.39 8.08
CA ASP A 76 -16.57 1.10 9.01
C ASP A 76 -16.27 -0.14 9.86
N ASN A 77 -15.41 -1.04 9.38
CA ASN A 77 -14.96 -2.21 10.10
C ASN A 77 -13.78 -1.91 11.05
N GLU A 78 -14.05 -1.89 12.36
CA GLU A 78 -13.05 -1.60 13.40
C GLU A 78 -11.88 -2.57 13.48
N LYS A 79 -12.00 -3.75 12.86
CA LYS A 79 -10.99 -4.81 12.89
C LYS A 79 -10.28 -4.99 11.56
N GLU A 80 -10.63 -4.20 10.55
CA GLU A 80 -10.02 -4.35 9.24
C GLU A 80 -8.62 -3.74 9.20
N HIS A 81 -7.69 -4.52 8.67
CA HIS A 81 -6.33 -4.07 8.41
C HIS A 81 -6.16 -3.80 6.93
N LEU A 82 -5.36 -2.79 6.59
CA LEU A 82 -4.89 -2.62 5.21
C LEU A 82 -4.21 -3.92 4.76
N MET A 83 -4.60 -4.43 3.60
CA MET A 83 -4.06 -5.66 3.03
C MET A 83 -2.67 -5.42 2.41
N ILE A 84 -1.71 -5.05 3.26
CA ILE A 84 -0.31 -4.83 2.89
C ILE A 84 0.58 -4.99 4.12
N ASP A 85 1.87 -5.23 3.91
CA ASP A 85 2.89 -5.28 4.95
C ASP A 85 2.83 -4.05 5.88
N GLU A 86 3.05 -4.25 7.18
CA GLU A 86 2.93 -3.20 8.19
C GLU A 86 3.84 -2.00 7.86
N THR A 87 5.08 -2.26 7.43
CA THR A 87 6.03 -1.23 7.00
C THR A 87 5.49 -0.41 5.84
N LEU A 88 4.93 -1.09 4.82
CA LEU A 88 4.39 -0.44 3.63
C LEU A 88 3.06 0.28 3.88
N SER A 89 2.35 -0.01 4.98
CA SER A 89 1.17 0.76 5.39
C SER A 89 1.48 2.26 5.55
N PHE A 90 2.69 2.60 6.01
CA PHE A 90 3.13 4.00 6.09
C PHE A 90 3.49 4.59 4.73
N ALA A 91 3.98 3.79 3.78
CA ALA A 91 4.17 4.23 2.40
C ALA A 91 2.82 4.57 1.75
N VAL A 92 1.80 3.74 1.96
CA VAL A 92 0.42 3.98 1.52
C VAL A 92 -0.08 5.31 2.08
N ILE A 93 0.00 5.50 3.40
CA ILE A 93 -0.46 6.72 4.07
C ILE A 93 0.19 7.97 3.48
N ASN A 94 1.51 7.97 3.29
CA ASN A 94 2.19 9.15 2.76
C ASN A 94 1.84 9.37 1.28
N TYR A 95 1.70 8.33 0.46
CA TYR A 95 1.26 8.51 -0.93
C TYR A 95 -0.17 9.06 -1.00
N VAL A 96 -1.08 8.58 -0.15
CA VAL A 96 -2.43 9.14 -0.05
C VAL A 96 -2.37 10.62 0.34
N CYS A 97 -1.53 11.02 1.30
CA CYS A 97 -1.34 12.43 1.66
C CYS A 97 -0.82 13.27 0.47
N TYR A 98 0.09 12.71 -0.33
CA TYR A 98 0.58 13.33 -1.56
C TYR A 98 -0.54 13.55 -2.59
N LEU A 99 -1.42 12.57 -2.78
CA LEU A 99 -2.59 12.70 -3.67
C LEU A 99 -3.57 13.77 -3.16
N ILE A 100 -3.86 13.77 -1.86
CA ILE A 100 -4.80 14.73 -1.23
C ILE A 100 -4.30 16.17 -1.38
N THR A 101 -3.00 16.37 -1.25
CA THR A 101 -2.34 17.66 -1.46
C THR A 101 -2.17 18.00 -2.94
N ARG A 102 -2.91 17.33 -3.85
CA ARG A 102 -2.89 17.53 -5.30
C ARG A 102 -1.50 17.44 -5.89
N CYS A 103 -0.70 16.53 -5.34
CA CYS A 103 0.69 16.36 -5.72
C CYS A 103 1.61 17.56 -5.44
N GLU A 104 1.19 18.54 -4.62
CA GLU A 104 1.97 19.75 -4.34
C GLU A 104 3.02 19.51 -3.23
N GLU A 105 2.68 18.77 -2.19
CA GLU A 105 3.58 18.48 -1.06
C GLU A 105 4.49 17.28 -1.35
N LYS A 106 5.58 17.52 -2.09
CA LYS A 106 6.55 16.49 -2.54
C LYS A 106 7.21 15.71 -1.41
N ASP A 107 7.28 16.25 -0.21
CA ASP A 107 7.86 15.57 0.95
C ASP A 107 7.13 14.27 1.29
N PHE A 108 5.81 14.22 1.09
CA PHE A 108 5.04 12.99 1.27
C PHE A 108 5.43 11.91 0.26
N LEU A 109 5.65 12.27 -1.01
CA LEU A 109 6.14 11.35 -2.02
C LEU A 109 7.55 10.84 -1.68
N ALA A 110 8.44 11.76 -1.27
CA ALA A 110 9.80 11.41 -0.87
C ALA A 110 9.82 10.43 0.32
N LEU A 111 8.95 10.63 1.32
CA LEU A 111 8.80 9.70 2.44
C LEU A 111 8.23 8.36 2.01
N CYS A 112 7.23 8.34 1.11
CA CYS A 112 6.69 7.11 0.53
C CYS A 112 7.79 6.29 -0.16
N ASP A 113 8.51 6.91 -1.09
CA ASP A 113 9.59 6.25 -1.84
C ASP A 113 10.73 5.81 -0.91
N LYS A 114 11.07 6.60 0.12
CA LYS A 114 12.05 6.20 1.13
C LYS A 114 11.64 4.92 1.85
N ILE A 115 10.39 4.80 2.30
CA ILE A 115 9.89 3.60 2.98
C ILE A 115 9.90 2.39 2.02
N ILE A 116 9.51 2.58 0.76
CA ILE A 116 9.57 1.52 -0.25
C ILE A 116 11.02 1.03 -0.43
N HIS A 117 11.98 1.95 -0.54
CA HIS A 117 13.40 1.58 -0.67
C HIS A 117 13.92 0.85 0.57
N GLU A 118 13.56 1.29 1.77
CA GLU A 118 13.91 0.62 3.02
C GLU A 118 13.31 -0.79 3.10
N TYR A 119 12.04 -0.95 2.69
CA TYR A 119 11.41 -2.26 2.59
C TYR A 119 12.13 -3.17 1.60
N ILE A 120 12.47 -2.69 0.39
CA ILE A 120 13.21 -3.49 -0.60
C ILE A 120 14.59 -3.90 -0.06
N ALA A 121 15.27 -3.01 0.67
CA ALA A 121 16.60 -3.29 1.21
C ALA A 121 16.61 -4.35 2.31
N ASN A 122 15.56 -4.39 3.14
CA ASN A 122 15.48 -5.23 4.34
C ASN A 122 14.62 -6.48 4.16
N ASP A 123 13.44 -6.33 3.55
CA ASP A 123 12.37 -7.33 3.51
C ASP A 123 12.07 -7.84 2.09
N GLY A 124 12.51 -7.12 1.04
CA GLY A 124 12.28 -7.48 -0.36
C GLY A 124 13.06 -8.69 -0.90
N LYS A 125 13.66 -9.51 -0.02
CA LYS A 125 14.53 -10.64 -0.36
C LYS A 125 13.90 -12.02 -0.15
N GLU A 126 12.63 -12.10 0.22
CA GLU A 126 11.98 -13.38 0.52
C GLU A 126 12.02 -14.40 -0.64
N LEU A 127 12.21 -13.95 -1.89
CA LEU A 127 12.36 -14.80 -3.08
C LEU A 127 13.80 -15.25 -3.38
N ASP A 128 14.81 -14.69 -2.72
CA ASP A 128 16.21 -15.10 -2.91
C ASP A 128 16.57 -16.34 -2.08
N ASP A 129 15.83 -16.62 -0.99
CA ASP A 129 16.05 -17.77 -0.12
C ASP A 129 15.52 -19.11 -0.67
N GLU A 130 14.78 -19.11 -1.80
CA GLU A 130 14.42 -20.33 -2.53
C GLU A 130 15.58 -20.95 -3.34
N ARG A 131 16.82 -20.42 -3.22
CA ARG A 131 18.03 -21.01 -3.85
C ARG A 131 18.46 -22.37 -3.31
N THR A 132 17.73 -22.97 -2.37
CA THR A 132 18.02 -24.29 -1.78
C THR A 132 17.16 -25.46 -2.28
N TRP A 133 16.30 -25.27 -3.30
CA TRP A 133 15.46 -26.36 -3.83
C TRP A 133 15.86 -26.87 -5.23
N LEU A 134 17.16 -27.05 -5.48
CA LEU A 134 17.68 -27.85 -6.59
C LEU A 134 18.72 -28.87 -6.11
#